data_AF-A0A7J7L3S9-F1
#
_entry.id   AF-A0A7J7L3S9-F1
#
_cell.length_a   1.000
_cell.length_b   1.000
_cell.length_c   1.000
_cell.angle_alpha   90.00
_cell.angle_beta   90.00
_cell.angle_gamma   90.00
#
_symmetry.space_group_name_H-M   'P 1'
#
loop_
_entity.id
_entity.type
_entity.pdbx_description
1 polymer ?
#
loop_
_entity_poly.entity_id
_entity_poly.type
_entity_poly.pdbx_seq_one_letter_code
_entity_poly.pdbx_strand_id
1 'polypeptide(L)'
;MEALGLSPLQTLTTSNTKVYKEQCRNLRGRNNHFSSSIPTSQNLKYSNRAPYQRLGIEMRSGVEEDPAKQMKEMAAARKRWDALIREEKVKVLTPKEAGYAIQLSNKTLLDVRPSTEQKKAWVKGSTWIPIFDVDQKFDAGTASKKITNFMMGGWWSGIPTLSYDFQFISNVEKKFPKDTDVIVACQKGLRSLAACEQLYSAGYRNLFWVQGGLEAAEEEDLQREGPQPFKFAGIGGISEFLGWTDQQRAAAAKEGWGYRIVFSARLIGLFLVADGLLIGAQQAARYFQELRSH
;
A
#
# COMPACT_ATOMS: atom_id res chain seq x y z
N MET A 1 -2.97 -4.54 68.16
CA MET A 1 -4.20 -5.34 68.25
C MET A 1 -4.67 -5.52 66.81
N GLU A 2 -4.09 -6.48 66.08
CA GLU A 2 -4.53 -7.90 66.01
C GLU A 2 -5.92 -8.01 65.38
N ALA A 3 -6.24 -8.86 64.41
CA ALA A 3 -5.51 -9.87 63.64
C ALA A 3 -6.43 -10.38 62.51
N LEU A 4 -5.81 -10.75 61.38
CA LEU A 4 -6.05 -11.96 60.56
C LEU A 4 -7.46 -12.42 60.17
N GLY A 5 -7.65 -12.67 58.86
CA GLY A 5 -8.68 -13.56 58.34
C GLY A 5 -8.44 -13.92 56.86
N LEU A 6 -7.82 -15.08 56.64
CA LEU A 6 -7.46 -15.67 55.34
C LEU A 6 -8.68 -16.19 54.54
N SER A 7 -8.47 -16.33 53.23
CA SER A 7 -9.35 -16.89 52.17
C SER A 7 -9.81 -18.34 52.40
N PRO A 8 -10.78 -18.84 51.59
CA PRO A 8 -10.38 -19.87 50.62
C PRO A 8 -11.06 -19.84 49.23
N LEU A 9 -10.36 -20.51 48.31
CA LEU A 9 -10.62 -20.91 46.92
C LEU A 9 -12.01 -21.50 46.58
N GLN A 10 -12.46 -21.25 45.34
CA GLN A 10 -13.10 -22.20 44.39
C GLN A 10 -13.14 -21.54 42.99
N THR A 11 -12.21 -21.80 42.07
CA THR A 11 -12.24 -22.80 40.96
C THR A 11 -13.56 -22.92 40.18
N LEU A 12 -13.51 -22.58 38.89
CA LEU A 12 -14.25 -23.10 37.70
C LEU A 12 -13.92 -22.14 36.53
N THR A 13 -12.87 -22.39 35.75
CA THR A 13 -12.84 -23.22 34.53
C THR A 13 -14.00 -22.97 33.57
N THR A 14 -13.76 -22.19 32.51
CA THR A 14 -14.16 -22.54 31.14
C THR A 14 -13.38 -21.69 30.13
N SER A 15 -12.48 -22.36 29.42
CA SER A 15 -11.83 -21.93 28.20
C SER A 15 -12.83 -21.94 27.03
N ASN A 16 -12.72 -21.00 26.11
CA ASN A 16 -13.34 -21.11 24.79
C ASN A 16 -12.43 -20.47 23.73
N THR A 17 -11.48 -21.28 23.26
CA THR A 17 -10.75 -21.10 22.01
C THR A 17 -11.61 -21.66 20.88
N LYS A 18 -12.08 -20.81 19.95
CA LYS A 18 -12.67 -21.27 18.69
C LYS A 18 -11.61 -21.28 17.60
N VAL A 19 -10.97 -22.44 17.49
CA VAL A 19 -10.13 -22.87 16.37
C VAL A 19 -11.05 -23.26 15.20
N TYR A 20 -10.91 -22.59 14.06
CA TYR A 20 -11.52 -23.02 12.80
C TYR A 20 -10.62 -24.08 12.16
N LYS A 21 -11.15 -25.29 11.97
CA LYS A 21 -10.55 -26.34 11.15
C LYS A 21 -11.63 -27.03 10.31
N GLU A 22 -11.19 -27.46 9.13
CA GLU A 22 -11.77 -28.45 8.23
C GLU A 22 -12.71 -27.98 7.11
N GLN A 23 -12.14 -28.01 5.90
CA GLN A 23 -12.74 -28.77 4.81
C GLN A 23 -11.63 -29.35 3.90
N CYS A 24 -11.24 -30.60 4.17
CA CYS A 24 -10.59 -31.48 3.20
C CYS A 24 -11.54 -32.65 2.93
N ARG A 25 -12.11 -32.71 1.72
CA ARG A 25 -12.92 -33.85 1.29
C ARG A 25 -12.02 -34.94 0.72
N ASN A 26 -12.31 -36.15 1.19
CA ASN A 26 -11.77 -37.43 0.78
C ASN A 26 -11.91 -37.70 -0.73
N LEU A 27 -10.84 -38.20 -1.35
CA LEU A 27 -10.93 -39.18 -2.43
C LEU A 27 -9.98 -40.32 -2.08
N ARG A 28 -10.58 -41.46 -1.73
CA ARG A 28 -9.93 -42.72 -1.40
C ARG A 28 -10.10 -43.66 -2.59
N GLY A 29 -9.01 -44.30 -2.96
CA GLY A 29 -9.02 -45.59 -3.67
C GLY A 29 -8.41 -45.54 -5.06
N ARG A 30 -7.21 -46.09 -5.20
CA ARG A 30 -7.01 -47.46 -5.70
C ARG A 30 -5.50 -47.76 -5.78
N ASN A 31 -5.05 -48.71 -4.96
CA ASN A 31 -3.73 -49.33 -5.06
C ASN A 31 -3.68 -50.15 -6.35
N ASN A 32 -2.52 -50.13 -7.02
CA ASN A 32 -1.99 -51.28 -7.72
C ASN A 32 -0.45 -51.19 -7.69
N HIS A 33 0.16 -52.25 -7.17
CA HIS A 33 1.58 -52.56 -7.24
C HIS A 33 2.02 -52.70 -8.69
N PHE A 34 3.23 -52.26 -9.04
CA PHE A 34 4.12 -53.00 -9.94
C PHE A 34 5.57 -52.52 -9.81
N SER A 35 6.45 -53.47 -10.07
CA SER A 35 7.83 -53.60 -9.64
C SER A 35 8.86 -52.73 -10.37
N SER A 36 10.03 -52.68 -9.74
CA SER A 36 11.32 -52.17 -10.20
C SER A 36 11.76 -52.58 -11.61
N SER A 37 12.39 -51.66 -12.33
CA SER A 37 13.54 -51.93 -13.19
C SER A 37 14.25 -50.64 -13.61
N ILE A 38 15.56 -50.56 -13.31
CA ILE A 38 16.52 -49.63 -13.91
C ILE A 38 16.92 -50.18 -15.30
N PRO A 39 17.07 -49.33 -16.33
CA PRO A 39 18.34 -49.27 -17.06
C PRO A 39 18.77 -47.82 -17.39
N THR A 40 19.99 -47.41 -17.05
CA THR A 40 21.21 -47.43 -17.90
C THR A 40 21.27 -46.31 -18.96
N SER A 41 22.08 -45.30 -18.63
CA SER A 41 22.84 -44.34 -19.44
C SER A 41 22.51 -44.15 -20.93
N GLN A 42 22.13 -42.91 -21.29
CA GLN A 42 22.57 -42.27 -22.54
C GLN A 42 22.89 -40.79 -22.30
N ASN A 43 24.15 -40.43 -22.55
CA ASN A 43 24.68 -39.08 -22.56
C ASN A 43 24.09 -38.30 -23.75
N LEU A 44 23.41 -37.18 -23.50
CA LEU A 44 23.23 -36.13 -24.50
C LEU A 44 23.72 -34.81 -23.91
N LYS A 45 24.93 -34.41 -24.30
CA LYS A 45 25.49 -33.08 -24.05
C LYS A 45 24.72 -32.08 -24.93
N TYR A 46 23.74 -31.39 -24.35
CA TYR A 46 23.21 -30.15 -24.93
C TYR A 46 23.72 -28.97 -24.13
N SER A 47 24.86 -28.44 -24.58
CA SER A 47 25.25 -27.07 -24.30
C SER A 47 24.27 -26.16 -25.03
N ASN A 48 23.43 -25.44 -24.29
CA ASN A 48 22.76 -24.26 -24.82
C ASN A 48 22.82 -23.17 -23.75
N ARG A 49 23.62 -22.16 -24.07
CA ARG A 49 23.76 -20.90 -23.33
C ARG A 49 22.37 -20.31 -23.11
N ALA A 50 21.97 -20.17 -21.85
CA ALA A 50 20.79 -19.42 -21.49
C ALA A 50 21.00 -17.94 -21.85
N PRO A 51 20.14 -17.31 -22.67
CA PRO A 51 20.18 -15.87 -22.83
C PRO A 51 19.67 -15.22 -21.54
N TYR A 52 20.46 -14.29 -21.02
CA TYR A 52 20.15 -13.44 -19.88
C TYR A 52 18.89 -12.63 -20.20
N GLN A 53 17.71 -13.13 -19.83
CA GLN A 53 16.48 -12.37 -19.92
C GLN A 53 16.51 -11.31 -18.82
N ARG A 54 16.76 -10.07 -19.24
CA ARG A 54 16.58 -8.85 -18.47
C ARG A 54 15.13 -8.84 -17.97
N LEU A 55 14.91 -9.26 -16.73
CA LEU A 55 13.64 -9.19 -16.02
C LEU A 55 13.38 -7.72 -15.58
N GLY A 56 13.28 -6.83 -16.57
CA GLY A 56 12.65 -5.54 -16.36
C GLY A 56 11.16 -5.73 -16.57
N ILE A 57 10.34 -5.32 -15.61
CA ILE A 57 8.92 -5.10 -15.86
C ILE A 57 8.86 -3.90 -16.81
N GLU A 58 8.96 -4.15 -18.11
CA GLU A 58 8.68 -3.15 -19.13
C GLU A 58 7.15 -3.04 -19.22
N MET A 59 6.59 -2.16 -18.39
CA MET A 59 5.23 -1.64 -18.60
C MET A 59 5.26 -0.90 -19.94
N ARG A 60 4.90 -1.61 -20.99
CA ARG A 60 4.84 -1.08 -22.35
C ARG A 60 3.64 -0.13 -22.41
N SER A 61 3.91 1.16 -22.25
CA SER A 61 2.96 2.24 -22.41
C SER A 61 2.50 2.33 -23.87
N GLY A 62 1.47 1.57 -24.24
CA GLY A 62 0.94 1.66 -25.60
C GLY A 62 -0.27 0.77 -25.83
N VAL A 63 -1.39 1.45 -26.09
CA VAL A 63 -2.66 0.94 -26.63
C VAL A 63 -3.53 0.19 -25.62
N GLU A 64 -4.71 0.76 -25.37
CA GLU A 64 -5.83 0.26 -24.55
C GLU A 64 -5.57 -1.08 -23.85
N GLU A 65 -5.04 -1.00 -22.63
CA GLU A 65 -4.91 -2.17 -21.79
C GLU A 65 -6.30 -2.56 -21.28
N ASP A 66 -6.80 -3.69 -21.78
CA ASP A 66 -7.99 -4.34 -21.27
C ASP A 66 -7.89 -4.44 -19.73
N PRO A 67 -8.84 -3.89 -18.96
CA PRO A 67 -8.82 -3.94 -17.50
C PRO A 67 -8.68 -5.37 -16.97
N ALA A 68 -9.16 -6.38 -17.70
CA ALA A 68 -8.98 -7.78 -17.34
C ALA A 68 -7.51 -8.22 -17.43
N LYS A 69 -6.77 -7.73 -18.44
CA LYS A 69 -5.33 -8.00 -18.59
C LYS A 69 -4.55 -7.35 -17.44
N GLN A 70 -4.86 -6.10 -17.09
CA GLN A 70 -4.24 -5.42 -15.95
C GLN A 70 -4.53 -6.15 -14.63
N MET A 71 -5.77 -6.59 -14.42
CA MET A 71 -6.13 -7.36 -13.22
C MET A 71 -5.33 -8.67 -13.13
N LYS A 72 -5.18 -9.39 -14.25
CA LYS A 72 -4.39 -10.63 -14.31
C LYS A 72 -2.91 -10.38 -14.02
N GLU A 73 -2.34 -9.29 -14.55
CA GLU A 73 -0.96 -8.90 -14.30
C GLU A 73 -0.73 -8.51 -12.83
N MET A 74 -1.65 -7.74 -12.24
CA MET A 74 -1.57 -7.39 -10.82
C MET A 74 -1.68 -8.63 -9.93
N ALA A 75 -2.54 -9.59 -10.27
CA ALA A 75 -2.65 -10.85 -9.56
C ALA A 75 -1.38 -11.70 -9.69
N ALA A 76 -0.75 -11.73 -10.87
CA ALA A 76 0.53 -12.39 -11.08
C ALA A 76 1.65 -11.73 -10.27
N ALA A 77 1.71 -10.39 -10.24
CA ALA A 77 2.68 -9.64 -9.44
C ALA A 77 2.53 -9.92 -7.94
N ARG A 78 1.29 -9.92 -7.42
CA ARG A 78 1.03 -10.28 -6.02
C ARG A 78 1.54 -11.68 -5.67
N LYS A 79 1.27 -12.67 -6.53
CA LYS A 79 1.80 -14.04 -6.34
C LYS A 79 3.33 -14.08 -6.33
N ARG A 80 4.00 -13.26 -7.15
CA ARG A 80 5.47 -13.15 -7.14
C ARG A 80 5.97 -12.55 -5.84
N TRP A 81 5.35 -11.48 -5.35
CA TRP A 81 5.73 -10.86 -4.08
C TRP A 81 5.49 -11.79 -2.88
N ASP A 82 4.36 -12.50 -2.87
CA ASP A 82 4.07 -13.50 -1.84
C ASP A 82 5.12 -14.62 -1.86
N ALA A 83 5.61 -15.02 -3.04
CA ALA A 83 6.70 -15.98 -3.15
C ALA A 83 8.02 -15.43 -2.57
N LEU A 84 8.36 -14.14 -2.78
CA LEU A 84 9.55 -13.53 -2.18
C LEU A 84 9.50 -13.52 -0.64
N ILE A 85 8.32 -13.26 -0.08
CA ILE A 85 8.09 -13.33 1.37
C ILE A 85 8.20 -14.78 1.86
N ARG A 86 7.54 -15.71 1.16
CA ARG A 86 7.55 -17.14 1.52
C ARG A 86 8.94 -17.77 1.45
N GLU A 87 9.76 -17.32 0.51
CA GLU A 87 11.16 -17.73 0.35
C GLU A 87 12.12 -16.98 1.30
N GLU A 88 11.58 -16.13 2.18
CA GLU A 88 12.34 -15.32 3.15
C GLU A 88 13.41 -14.40 2.52
N LYS A 89 13.28 -14.13 1.22
CA LYS A 89 14.13 -13.17 0.49
C LYS A 89 13.86 -11.74 0.94
N VAL A 90 12.62 -11.48 1.34
CA VAL A 90 12.18 -10.23 1.95
C VAL A 90 11.62 -10.56 3.32
N LYS A 91 12.25 -10.03 4.36
CA LYS A 91 11.84 -10.26 5.75
C LYS A 91 10.66 -9.35 6.09
N VAL A 92 9.61 -9.91 6.65
CA VAL A 92 8.43 -9.14 7.07
C VAL A 92 8.70 -8.53 8.45
N LEU A 93 8.44 -7.23 8.60
CA LEU A 93 8.45 -6.55 9.89
C LEU A 93 7.11 -5.88 10.13
N THR A 94 6.64 -5.93 11.37
CA THR A 94 5.57 -5.05 11.83
C THR A 94 6.09 -3.61 11.99
N PRO A 95 5.22 -2.58 11.96
CA PRO A 95 5.65 -1.20 12.22
C PRO A 95 6.39 -1.03 13.56
N LYS A 96 5.97 -1.76 14.60
CA LYS A 96 6.62 -1.82 15.93
C LYS A 96 8.03 -2.37 15.85
N GLU A 97 8.21 -3.52 15.22
CA GLU A 97 9.53 -4.14 15.02
C GLU A 97 10.43 -3.27 14.15
N ALA A 98 9.89 -2.62 13.12
CA ALA A 98 10.62 -1.67 12.29
C ALA A 98 11.11 -0.47 13.12
N GLY A 99 10.28 0.07 14.00
CA GLY A 99 10.66 1.13 14.93
C GLY A 99 11.82 0.73 15.85
N TYR A 100 11.73 -0.45 16.46
CA TYR A 100 12.82 -0.99 17.27
C TYR A 100 14.09 -1.22 16.45
N ALA A 101 13.97 -1.72 15.22
CA ALA A 101 15.11 -1.95 14.34
C ALA A 101 15.83 -0.65 13.94
N ILE A 102 15.10 0.44 13.73
CA ILE A 102 15.68 1.76 13.44
C ILE A 102 16.41 2.30 14.68
N GLN A 103 15.79 2.20 15.87
CA GLN A 103 16.35 2.78 17.10
C GLN A 103 17.53 1.98 17.66
N LEU A 104 17.46 0.64 17.65
CA LEU A 104 18.44 -0.24 18.28
C LEU A 104 19.56 -0.66 17.34
N SER A 105 19.21 -1.04 16.10
CA SER A 105 20.17 -1.58 15.12
C SER A 105 20.62 -0.56 14.08
N ASN A 106 20.20 0.70 14.21
CA ASN A 106 20.52 1.79 13.28
C ASN A 106 20.30 1.41 11.80
N LYS A 107 19.26 0.60 11.54
CA LYS A 107 18.91 0.19 10.18
C LYS A 107 18.30 1.36 9.43
N THR A 108 18.60 1.43 8.14
CA THR A 108 18.14 2.54 7.31
C THR A 108 16.71 2.28 6.85
N LEU A 109 15.84 3.28 7.00
CA LEU A 109 14.49 3.24 6.46
C LEU A 109 14.44 3.98 5.12
N LEU A 110 14.03 3.27 4.08
CA LEU A 110 13.77 3.77 2.74
C LEU A 110 12.28 4.03 2.57
N ASP A 111 11.91 5.30 2.47
CA ASP A 111 10.54 5.72 2.14
C ASP A 111 10.40 5.84 0.62
N VAL A 112 9.55 4.98 0.05
CA VAL A 112 9.30 4.93 -1.40
C VAL A 112 8.02 5.64 -1.84
N ARG A 113 7.39 6.41 -0.94
CA ARG A 113 6.17 7.16 -1.26
C ARG A 113 6.45 8.33 -2.23
N PRO A 114 5.43 8.74 -3.01
CA PRO A 114 5.52 9.93 -3.84
C PRO A 114 5.71 11.18 -2.98
N SER A 115 6.22 12.24 -3.62
CA SER A 115 6.52 13.53 -2.98
C SER A 115 5.33 14.15 -2.23
N THR A 116 4.10 13.93 -2.70
CA THR A 116 2.88 14.46 -2.07
C THR A 116 2.58 13.84 -0.70
N GLU A 117 2.80 12.54 -0.54
CA GLU A 117 2.57 11.81 0.71
C GLU A 117 3.72 12.07 1.69
N GLN A 118 4.95 12.11 1.19
CA GLN A 118 6.14 12.33 2.01
C GLN A 118 6.15 13.73 2.65
N LYS A 119 5.72 14.77 1.94
CA LYS A 119 5.62 16.14 2.49
C LYS A 119 4.64 16.26 3.68
N LYS A 120 3.66 15.37 3.79
CA LYS A 120 2.65 15.39 4.87
C LYS A 120 3.19 14.82 6.17
N ALA A 121 3.96 13.74 6.09
CA ALA A 121 4.56 13.06 7.23
C ALA A 121 5.69 12.16 6.74
N TRP A 122 6.80 12.08 7.47
CA TRP A 122 7.89 11.14 7.23
C TRP A 122 8.47 10.63 8.56
N VAL A 123 9.21 9.53 8.50
CA VAL A 123 9.86 8.96 9.69
C VAL A 123 11.21 9.66 9.88
N LYS A 124 11.53 10.01 11.12
CA LYS A 124 12.81 10.64 11.48
C LYS A 124 13.99 9.78 11.05
N GLY A 125 14.97 10.39 10.39
CA GLY A 125 16.16 9.68 9.87
C GLY A 125 15.89 8.76 8.67
N SER A 126 14.68 8.77 8.11
CA SER A 126 14.38 8.03 6.88
C SER A 126 14.97 8.72 5.65
N THR A 127 15.36 7.91 4.68
CA THR A 127 15.81 8.38 3.37
C THR A 127 14.67 8.26 2.38
N TRP A 128 14.29 9.39 1.79
CA TRP A 128 13.26 9.42 0.76
C TRP A 128 13.85 9.18 -0.62
N ILE A 129 13.32 8.18 -1.32
CA ILE A 129 13.55 7.90 -2.74
C ILE A 129 12.25 7.32 -3.32
N PRO A 130 11.47 8.10 -4.09
CA PRO A 130 10.18 7.66 -4.61
C PRO A 130 10.37 6.58 -5.68
N ILE A 131 9.54 5.53 -5.64
CA ILE A 131 9.41 4.57 -6.76
C ILE A 131 8.44 5.09 -7.82
N PHE A 132 7.43 5.83 -7.37
CA PHE A 132 6.51 6.55 -8.24
C PHE A 132 6.47 8.01 -7.82
N ASP A 133 6.45 8.93 -8.79
CA ASP A 133 6.25 10.35 -8.53
C ASP A 133 5.13 10.92 -9.40
N VAL A 134 4.72 12.14 -9.08
CA VAL A 134 3.63 12.82 -9.78
C VAL A 134 4.08 13.19 -11.19
N ASP A 135 3.32 12.74 -12.18
CA ASP A 135 3.52 13.14 -13.57
C ASP A 135 3.27 14.64 -13.75
N GLN A 136 4.35 15.41 -13.88
CA GLN A 136 4.30 16.81 -14.32
C GLN A 136 4.42 16.95 -15.84
N LYS A 137 4.79 15.88 -16.54
CA LYS A 137 4.89 15.88 -18.00
C LYS A 137 3.49 15.84 -18.59
N PHE A 138 3.06 16.96 -19.19
CA PHE A 138 1.86 17.03 -20.00
C PHE A 138 2.13 16.37 -21.36
N ASP A 139 2.23 15.04 -21.36
CA ASP A 139 2.19 14.26 -22.59
C ASP A 139 0.73 14.01 -22.98
N ALA A 140 0.38 14.21 -24.24
CA ALA A 140 -0.99 14.10 -24.73
C ALA A 140 -1.59 12.70 -24.47
N GLY A 141 -0.76 11.66 -24.46
CA GLY A 141 -1.15 10.29 -24.11
C GLY A 141 -1.39 10.03 -22.62
N THR A 142 -0.80 10.85 -21.73
CA THR A 142 -0.97 10.76 -20.27
C THR A 142 -2.11 11.66 -19.79
N ALA A 143 -2.43 12.71 -20.54
CA ALA A 143 -3.56 13.60 -20.26
C ALA A 143 -4.90 12.84 -20.25
N SER A 144 -5.13 11.95 -21.23
CA SER A 144 -6.34 11.11 -21.26
C SER A 144 -6.43 10.21 -20.03
N LYS A 145 -5.32 9.56 -19.63
CA LYS A 145 -5.26 8.74 -18.41
C LYS A 145 -5.54 9.56 -17.16
N LYS A 146 -5.03 10.79 -17.07
CA LYS A 146 -5.28 11.70 -15.95
C LYS A 146 -6.76 12.08 -15.87
N ILE A 147 -7.42 12.32 -17.00
CA ILE A 147 -8.85 12.60 -17.08
C ILE A 147 -9.67 11.37 -16.70
N THR A 148 -9.36 10.20 -17.25
CA THR A 148 -10.05 8.95 -16.93
C THR A 148 -9.91 8.61 -15.45
N ASN A 149 -8.70 8.72 -14.88
CA ASN A 149 -8.46 8.52 -13.45
C ASN A 149 -9.24 9.52 -12.60
N PHE A 150 -9.32 10.78 -13.02
CA PHE A 150 -10.13 11.80 -12.35
C PHE A 150 -11.62 11.43 -12.37
N MET A 151 -12.17 11.06 -13.53
CA MET A 151 -13.57 10.66 -13.69
C MET A 151 -13.93 9.38 -12.92
N MET A 152 -13.04 8.40 -12.88
CA MET A 152 -13.22 7.13 -12.14
C MET A 152 -13.10 7.28 -10.62
N GLY A 153 -12.99 8.49 -10.09
CA GLY A 153 -12.98 8.76 -8.64
C GLY A 153 -11.67 9.35 -8.11
N GLY A 154 -10.72 9.69 -8.98
CA GLY A 154 -9.48 10.38 -8.59
C GLY A 154 -9.74 11.77 -7.99
N TRP A 155 -10.81 12.45 -8.40
CA TRP A 155 -11.26 13.70 -7.76
C TRP A 155 -11.72 13.52 -6.31
N TRP A 156 -12.33 12.37 -5.99
CA TRP A 156 -12.80 12.02 -4.66
C TRP A 156 -11.65 11.60 -3.74
N SER A 157 -10.80 10.68 -4.22
CA SER A 157 -9.67 10.14 -3.45
C SER A 157 -8.44 11.05 -3.44
N GLY A 158 -8.35 12.00 -4.36
CA GLY A 158 -7.22 12.92 -4.54
C GLY A 158 -5.89 12.25 -4.85
N ILE A 159 -5.90 10.96 -5.24
CA ILE A 159 -4.69 10.23 -5.56
C ILE A 159 -4.18 10.76 -6.91
N PRO A 160 -2.99 11.38 -6.97
CA PRO A 160 -2.45 11.89 -8.22
C PRO A 160 -2.17 10.74 -9.19
N THR A 161 -2.17 11.03 -10.48
CA THR A 161 -1.65 10.08 -11.47
C THR A 161 -0.14 9.97 -11.24
N LEU A 162 0.31 8.75 -10.97
CA LEU A 162 1.68 8.41 -10.62
C LEU A 162 2.36 7.72 -11.80
N SER A 163 3.57 8.14 -12.15
CA SER A 163 4.44 7.41 -13.06
C SER A 163 5.62 6.79 -12.35
N TYR A 164 6.16 5.77 -12.98
CA TYR A 164 7.32 5.05 -12.51
C TYR A 164 8.61 5.86 -12.71
N ASP A 165 9.43 5.98 -11.65
CA ASP A 165 10.75 6.59 -11.76
C ASP A 165 11.81 5.56 -12.17
N PHE A 166 12.28 5.65 -13.41
CA PHE A 166 13.34 4.80 -13.95
C PHE A 166 14.69 4.99 -13.23
N GLN A 167 14.89 6.11 -12.53
CA GLN A 167 16.13 6.40 -11.80
C GLN A 167 16.13 5.86 -10.37
N PHE A 168 15.05 5.23 -9.92
CA PHE A 168 14.89 4.72 -8.55
C PHE A 168 16.12 3.90 -8.08
N ILE A 169 16.49 2.85 -8.83
CA ILE A 169 17.62 1.98 -8.45
C ILE A 169 18.95 2.74 -8.42
N SER A 170 19.21 3.61 -9.40
CA SER A 170 20.43 4.42 -9.42
C SER A 170 20.52 5.36 -8.21
N ASN A 171 19.39 5.94 -7.79
CA ASN A 171 19.34 6.81 -6.61
C ASN A 171 19.55 6.03 -5.31
N VAL A 172 19.06 4.79 -5.23
CA VAL A 172 19.29 3.91 -4.08
C VAL A 172 20.76 3.48 -4.01
N GLU A 173 21.33 3.03 -5.12
CA GLU A 173 22.74 2.58 -5.19
C GLU A 173 23.73 3.68 -4.83
N LYS A 174 23.42 4.95 -5.14
CA LYS A 174 24.25 6.11 -4.73
C LYS A 174 24.27 6.35 -3.22
N LYS A 175 23.17 6.02 -2.52
CA LYS A 175 23.02 6.29 -1.08
C LYS A 175 23.35 5.08 -0.20
N PHE A 176 23.11 3.87 -0.70
CA PHE A 176 23.22 2.65 0.09
C PHE A 176 24.04 1.57 -0.63
N PRO A 177 25.08 1.03 0.02
CA PRO A 177 25.76 -0.15 -0.50
C PRO A 177 24.85 -1.38 -0.42
N LYS A 178 25.14 -2.40 -1.24
CA LYS A 178 24.26 -3.56 -1.44
C LYS A 178 24.13 -4.49 -0.23
N ASP A 179 25.11 -4.41 0.68
CA ASP A 179 25.17 -5.22 1.90
C ASP A 179 24.41 -4.60 3.08
N THR A 180 23.91 -3.36 2.94
CA THR A 180 23.17 -2.68 4.01
C THR A 180 21.79 -3.30 4.24
N ASP A 181 21.43 -3.38 5.52
CA ASP A 181 20.07 -3.71 5.96
C ASP A 181 19.11 -2.55 5.68
N VAL A 182 18.27 -2.69 4.65
CA VAL A 182 17.34 -1.65 4.22
C VAL A 182 15.91 -2.07 4.56
N ILE A 183 15.25 -1.25 5.37
CA ILE A 183 13.82 -1.37 5.65
C ILE A 183 13.06 -0.52 4.63
N VAL A 184 12.12 -1.10 3.90
CA VAL A 184 11.36 -0.42 2.84
C VAL A 184 9.92 -0.22 3.28
N ALA A 185 9.47 1.02 3.30
CA ALA A 185 8.12 1.40 3.71
C ALA A 185 7.41 2.23 2.63
N CYS A 186 6.10 2.04 2.54
CA CYS A 186 5.20 2.93 1.81
C CYS A 186 3.92 3.14 2.63
N GLN A 187 2.87 3.74 2.06
CA GLN A 187 1.63 3.96 2.82
C GLN A 187 0.97 2.66 3.28
N LYS A 188 0.61 1.76 2.34
CA LYS A 188 -0.16 0.52 2.60
C LYS A 188 0.63 -0.79 2.49
N GLY A 189 1.89 -0.72 2.06
CA GLY A 189 2.77 -1.89 1.87
C GLY A 189 2.92 -2.40 0.43
N LEU A 190 2.01 -2.13 -0.50
CA LEU A 190 2.08 -2.70 -1.87
C LEU A 190 3.22 -2.10 -2.72
N ARG A 191 3.40 -0.78 -2.66
CA ARG A 191 4.47 -0.09 -3.41
C ARG A 191 5.85 -0.46 -2.88
N SER A 192 5.97 -0.69 -1.57
CA SER A 192 7.22 -1.15 -0.96
C SER A 192 7.55 -2.59 -1.33
N LEU A 193 6.56 -3.49 -1.53
CA LEU A 193 6.82 -4.83 -2.08
C LEU A 193 7.35 -4.78 -3.52
N ALA A 194 6.74 -3.95 -4.36
CA ALA A 194 7.22 -3.73 -5.72
C ALA A 194 8.67 -3.17 -5.70
N ALA A 195 8.97 -2.24 -4.79
CA ALA A 195 10.33 -1.74 -4.61
C ALA A 195 11.30 -2.84 -4.14
N CYS A 196 10.90 -3.68 -3.18
CA CYS A 196 11.71 -4.81 -2.72
C CYS A 196 12.05 -5.80 -3.85
N GLU A 197 11.10 -6.12 -4.74
CA GLU A 197 11.37 -6.98 -5.91
C GLU A 197 12.47 -6.38 -6.81
N GLN A 198 12.42 -5.07 -7.04
CA GLN A 198 13.40 -4.39 -7.87
C GLN A 198 14.77 -4.28 -7.20
N LEU A 199 14.81 -3.97 -5.90
CA LEU A 199 16.04 -3.94 -5.11
C LEU A 199 16.68 -5.33 -5.05
N TYR A 200 15.87 -6.37 -4.86
CA TYR A 200 16.35 -7.74 -4.87
C TYR A 200 16.97 -8.10 -6.23
N SER A 201 16.34 -7.68 -7.33
CA SER A 201 16.86 -7.85 -8.69
C SER A 201 18.16 -7.06 -8.94
N ALA A 202 18.34 -5.93 -8.26
CA ALA A 202 19.57 -5.13 -8.30
C ALA A 202 20.71 -5.68 -7.42
N GLY A 203 20.44 -6.74 -6.63
CA GLY A 203 21.43 -7.46 -5.83
C GLY A 203 21.37 -7.20 -4.33
N TYR A 204 20.40 -6.42 -3.83
CA TYR A 204 20.20 -6.23 -2.39
C TYR A 204 19.63 -7.51 -1.76
N ARG A 205 20.28 -8.01 -0.71
CA ARG A 205 19.88 -9.25 -0.03
C ARG A 205 19.20 -9.03 1.30
N ASN A 206 19.56 -7.96 2.01
CA ASN A 206 19.04 -7.66 3.34
C ASN A 206 17.88 -6.67 3.26
N LEU A 207 16.75 -7.15 2.72
CA LEU A 207 15.54 -6.34 2.54
C LEU A 207 14.50 -6.67 3.58
N PHE A 208 13.98 -5.65 4.25
CA PHE A 208 12.91 -5.76 5.22
C PHE A 208 11.69 -4.98 4.72
N TRP A 209 10.54 -5.61 4.69
CA TRP A 209 9.28 -4.98 4.27
C TRP A 209 8.38 -4.73 5.47
N VAL A 210 7.89 -3.50 5.58
CA VAL A 210 6.93 -3.13 6.64
C VAL A 210 5.52 -3.55 6.24
N GLN A 211 4.97 -4.54 6.97
CA GLN A 211 3.62 -5.05 6.77
C GLN A 211 2.59 -3.95 7.05
N GLY A 212 1.66 -3.77 6.10
CA GLY A 212 0.63 -2.72 6.19
C GLY A 212 1.15 -1.30 5.96
N GLY A 213 2.47 -1.12 5.79
CA GLY A 213 3.11 0.18 5.58
C GLY A 213 2.99 1.13 6.78
N LEU A 214 3.21 2.42 6.53
CA LEU A 214 3.15 3.48 7.54
C LEU A 214 1.72 3.74 8.04
N GLU A 215 0.71 3.33 7.27
CA GLU A 215 -0.69 3.42 7.67
C GLU A 215 -1.05 2.52 8.87
N ALA A 216 -0.35 1.38 8.98
CA ALA A 216 -0.53 0.46 10.10
C ALA A 216 0.24 0.89 11.37
N ALA A 217 1.18 1.84 11.26
CA ALA A 217 1.97 2.31 12.38
C ALA A 217 1.12 3.13 13.37
N GLU A 218 1.33 2.90 14.66
CA GLU A 218 0.88 3.84 15.70
C GLU A 218 1.85 5.02 15.82
N GLU A 219 1.45 6.09 16.49
CA GLU A 219 2.27 7.31 16.56
C GLU A 219 3.52 7.10 17.42
N GLU A 220 3.47 6.11 18.31
CA GLU A 220 4.52 5.73 19.24
C GLU A 220 5.53 4.76 18.62
N ASP A 221 5.13 4.02 17.57
CA ASP A 221 5.94 2.97 16.95
C ASP A 221 7.10 3.57 16.14
N LEU A 222 6.83 4.69 15.47
CA LEU A 222 7.79 5.35 14.59
C LEU A 222 7.84 6.85 14.92
N GLN A 223 9.06 7.36 15.09
CA GLN A 223 9.27 8.79 15.34
C GLN A 223 8.86 9.59 14.09
N ARG A 224 7.77 10.34 14.22
CA ARG A 224 7.17 11.13 13.14
C ARG A 224 7.76 12.53 13.05
N GLU A 225 8.00 12.95 11.82
CA GLU A 225 8.29 14.33 11.45
C GLU A 225 7.26 14.78 10.39
N GLY A 226 6.78 16.02 10.49
CA GLY A 226 5.80 16.60 9.57
C GLY A 226 4.49 17.05 10.24
N PRO A 227 3.59 17.70 9.48
CA PRO A 227 2.35 18.29 10.02
C PRO A 227 1.23 17.26 10.31
N GLN A 228 1.15 16.16 9.57
CA GLN A 228 0.04 15.19 9.68
C GLN A 228 0.49 13.85 10.27
N PRO A 229 -0.41 13.03 10.86
CA PRO A 229 -0.08 11.67 11.28
C PRO A 229 0.04 10.72 10.07
N PHE A 230 0.81 9.64 10.23
CA PHE A 230 1.10 8.70 9.14
C PHE A 230 -0.15 8.12 8.47
N LYS A 231 -1.21 7.88 9.26
CA LYS A 231 -2.48 7.33 8.77
C LYS A 231 -3.14 8.24 7.72
N PHE A 232 -3.04 9.56 7.89
CA PHE A 232 -3.67 10.51 6.96
C PHE A 232 -2.78 10.94 5.80
N ALA A 233 -1.48 10.65 5.86
CA ALA A 233 -0.52 11.06 4.83
C ALA A 233 -0.86 10.51 3.43
N GLY A 234 -1.52 9.36 3.34
CA GLY A 234 -1.96 8.75 2.09
C GLY A 234 -3.36 9.13 1.61
N ILE A 235 -4.10 9.91 2.40
CA ILE A 235 -5.45 10.35 2.06
C ILE A 235 -5.35 11.68 1.33
N GLY A 236 -6.20 11.90 0.34
CA GLY A 236 -6.20 13.14 -0.45
C GLY A 236 -7.59 13.55 -0.94
N GLY A 237 -7.62 14.69 -1.61
CA GLY A 237 -8.78 15.16 -2.36
C GLY A 237 -9.98 15.51 -1.48
N ILE A 238 -11.18 15.40 -2.06
CA ILE A 238 -12.42 15.74 -1.39
C ILE A 238 -12.67 14.82 -0.17
N SER A 239 -12.21 13.57 -0.24
CA SER A 239 -12.35 12.62 0.87
C SER A 239 -11.59 13.04 2.13
N GLU A 240 -10.41 13.65 1.99
CA GLU A 240 -9.64 14.22 3.10
C GLU A 240 -10.42 15.38 3.75
N PHE A 241 -10.96 16.29 2.92
CA PHE A 241 -11.73 17.44 3.40
C PHE A 241 -13.03 17.05 4.08
N LEU A 242 -13.77 16.07 3.55
CA LEU A 242 -15.04 15.67 4.12
C LEU A 242 -14.90 14.75 5.34
N GLY A 243 -13.73 14.19 5.61
CA GLY A 243 -13.56 13.25 6.73
C GLY A 243 -14.24 11.90 6.49
N TRP A 244 -14.45 11.53 5.22
CA TRP A 244 -15.29 10.39 4.84
C TRP A 244 -14.58 9.03 5.00
N THR A 245 -13.26 9.01 5.10
CA THR A 245 -12.49 7.77 5.15
C THR A 245 -12.63 7.06 6.49
N ASP A 246 -12.53 5.72 6.48
CA ASP A 246 -12.61 4.90 7.69
C ASP A 246 -11.59 5.31 8.75
N GLN A 247 -10.41 5.74 8.32
CA GLN A 247 -9.35 6.17 9.21
C GLN A 247 -9.67 7.49 9.90
N GLN A 248 -10.24 8.44 9.16
CA GLN A 248 -10.66 9.73 9.73
C GLN A 248 -11.82 9.53 10.68
N ARG A 249 -12.77 8.65 10.36
CA ARG A 249 -13.87 8.28 11.26
C ARG A 249 -13.39 7.56 12.52
N ALA A 250 -12.40 6.68 12.40
CA ALA A 250 -11.82 5.98 13.55
C ALA A 250 -11.06 6.94 14.49
N ALA A 251 -10.32 7.92 13.95
CA ALA A 251 -9.68 8.95 14.76
C ALA A 251 -10.70 9.91 15.38
N ALA A 252 -11.68 10.35 14.59
CA ALA A 252 -12.80 11.16 15.04
C ALA A 252 -13.57 10.55 16.21
N ALA A 253 -13.80 9.23 16.17
CA ALA A 253 -14.48 8.52 17.24
C ALA A 253 -13.71 8.59 18.56
N LYS A 254 -12.39 8.80 18.53
CA LYS A 254 -11.56 9.00 19.72
C LYS A 254 -11.59 10.45 20.22
N GLU A 255 -11.78 11.44 19.33
CA GLU A 255 -11.75 12.87 19.64
C GLU A 255 -13.10 13.43 20.16
N GLY A 256 -14.17 12.63 20.20
CA GLY A 256 -15.43 12.97 20.87
C GLY A 256 -16.37 13.90 20.08
N TRP A 257 -17.20 14.67 20.80
CA TRP A 257 -18.32 15.44 20.22
C TRP A 257 -17.90 16.55 19.25
N GLY A 258 -16.71 17.14 19.42
CA GLY A 258 -16.22 18.23 18.58
C GLY A 258 -16.14 17.85 17.10
N TYR A 259 -15.71 16.62 16.80
CA TYR A 259 -15.62 16.14 15.42
C TYR A 259 -16.99 16.00 14.75
N ARG A 260 -18.01 15.55 15.50
CA ARG A 260 -19.37 15.40 14.97
C ARG A 260 -19.94 16.74 14.53
N ILE A 261 -19.67 17.81 15.28
CA ILE A 261 -20.08 19.17 14.94
C ILE A 261 -19.37 19.65 13.67
N VAL A 262 -18.04 19.44 13.56
CA VAL A 262 -17.28 19.80 12.37
C VAL A 262 -17.79 19.08 11.13
N PHE A 263 -18.09 17.79 11.24
CA PHE A 263 -18.64 17.00 10.14
C PHE A 263 -20.04 17.48 9.74
N SER A 264 -20.92 17.74 10.72
CA SER A 264 -22.25 18.33 10.47
C SER A 264 -22.15 19.70 9.80
N ALA A 265 -21.22 20.56 10.24
CA ALA A 265 -21.00 21.87 9.64
C ALA A 265 -20.51 21.76 8.19
N ARG A 266 -19.59 20.83 7.89
CA ARG A 266 -19.14 20.57 6.51
C ARG A 266 -20.28 20.09 5.61
N LEU A 267 -21.14 19.20 6.11
CA LEU A 267 -22.33 18.73 5.40
C LEU A 267 -23.31 19.88 5.11
N ILE A 268 -23.63 20.69 6.12
CA ILE A 268 -24.49 21.87 5.96
C ILE A 268 -23.91 22.83 4.93
N GLY A 269 -22.60 23.10 4.99
CA GLY A 269 -21.91 23.92 4.00
C GLY A 269 -22.03 23.37 2.58
N LEU A 270 -21.98 22.05 2.40
CA LEU A 270 -22.15 21.40 1.10
C LEU A 270 -23.57 21.56 0.55
N PHE A 271 -24.59 21.45 1.41
CA PHE A 271 -25.98 21.75 1.04
C PHE A 271 -26.15 23.21 0.62
N LEU A 272 -25.60 24.16 1.38
CA LEU A 272 -25.67 25.58 1.04
C LEU A 272 -25.01 25.91 -0.30
N VAL A 273 -23.87 25.27 -0.60
CA VAL A 273 -23.20 25.43 -1.91
C VAL A 273 -24.05 24.83 -3.04
N ALA A 274 -24.65 23.67 -2.82
CA ALA A 274 -25.53 23.03 -3.81
C ALA A 274 -26.77 23.90 -4.10
N ASP A 275 -27.42 24.42 -3.07
CA ASP A 275 -28.56 25.33 -3.19
C ASP A 275 -28.16 26.62 -3.92
N GLY A 276 -27.01 27.21 -3.56
CA GLY A 276 -26.47 28.39 -4.24
C GLY A 276 -26.20 28.15 -5.73
N LEU A 277 -25.64 26.99 -6.08
CA LEU A 277 -25.44 26.59 -7.48
C LEU A 277 -26.76 26.40 -8.23
N LEU A 278 -27.77 25.81 -7.58
CA LEU A 278 -29.11 25.63 -8.14
C LEU A 278 -29.79 26.97 -8.45
N ILE A 279 -29.75 27.90 -7.49
CA ILE A 279 -30.28 29.26 -7.66
C ILE A 279 -29.52 29.99 -8.77
N GLY A 280 -28.19 29.91 -8.78
CA GLY A 280 -27.35 30.52 -9.82
C GLY A 280 -27.64 29.96 -11.21
N ALA A 281 -27.82 28.64 -11.34
CA ALA A 281 -28.17 28.00 -12.60
C ALA A 281 -29.56 28.42 -13.11
N GLN A 282 -30.54 28.55 -12.21
CA GLN A 282 -31.87 29.06 -12.55
C GLN A 282 -31.81 30.51 -13.05
N GLN A 283 -30.99 31.35 -12.41
CA GLN A 283 -30.84 32.74 -12.78
C GLN A 283 -30.09 32.90 -14.11
N ALA A 284 -29.04 32.10 -14.34
CA ALA A 284 -28.35 32.04 -15.62
C ALA A 284 -29.27 31.55 -16.76
N ALA A 285 -30.11 30.53 -16.51
CA ALA A 285 -31.06 30.03 -17.50
C ALA A 285 -32.05 31.10 -17.95
N ARG A 286 -32.55 31.93 -17.02
CA ARG A 286 -33.41 33.08 -17.35
C ARG A 286 -32.68 34.11 -18.22
N TYR A 287 -31.45 34.43 -17.87
CA TYR A 287 -30.63 35.38 -18.64
C TYR A 287 -30.33 34.88 -20.06
N PHE A 288 -30.04 33.59 -20.23
CA PHE A 288 -29.86 32.98 -21.56
C PHE A 288 -31.16 32.93 -22.38
N GLN A 289 -32.32 32.82 -21.74
CA GLN A 289 -33.61 32.91 -22.42
C GLN A 289 -33.86 34.32 -22.95
N GLU A 290 -33.55 35.36 -22.17
CA GLU A 290 -33.67 36.76 -22.59
C GLU A 290 -32.74 37.10 -23.76
N LEU A 291 -31.49 36.61 -23.75
CA LEU A 291 -30.54 36.79 -24.85
C LEU A 291 -30.94 36.04 -26.14
N ARG A 292 -31.73 34.97 -26.04
CA ARG A 292 -32.19 34.19 -27.19
C ARG A 292 -33.47 34.75 -27.82
N SER A 293 -34.22 35.58 -27.08
CA SER A 293 -35.43 36.24 -27.55
C SER A 293 -35.18 37.56 -28.29
N HIS A 294 -33.95 38.07 -28.29
CA HIS A 294 -33.49 39.21 -29.10
C HIS A 294 -32.74 38.74 -30.34
#